data_AF-A0A538MVE6-F1
#
_entry.id   AF-A0A538MVE6-F1
#
_cell.length_a   1.000
_cell.length_b   1.000
_cell.length_c   1.000
_cell.angle_alpha   90.00
_cell.angle_beta   90.00
_cell.angle_gamma   90.00
#
_symmetry.space_group_name_H-M   'P 1'
#
loop_
_entity.id
_entity.type
_entity.pdbx_description
1 polymer ?
#
loop_
_entity_poly.entity_id
_entity_poly.type
_entity_poly.pdbx_seq_one_letter_code
_entity_poly.pdbx_strand_id
1 'polypeptide(L)'
;MPGPDTDRRQDDPHREPPPEAEPAPRHRTSLPYPPAPSESCLIGVGVPTARPPVDNPCVGWTVLVPVKDLGLAKSRLRGALAGVPHQDLVLALVLDTLAAALACPAVTEVVVVTADEAVAAAARGLGAKVLADPPRGLNPALEHAAAAAGGGPLAALAADLPAL
;
A
#
# COMPACT_ATOMS: atom_id res chain seq x y z
N MET A 1 20.20 53.73 -42.96
CA MET A 1 19.20 53.36 -41.93
C MET A 1 17.86 53.07 -42.60
N PRO A 2 17.47 51.79 -42.78
CA PRO A 2 16.09 51.38 -42.95
C PRO A 2 15.54 50.75 -41.66
N GLY A 3 14.27 51.04 -41.35
CA GLY A 3 13.51 50.52 -40.20
C GLY A 3 12.98 49.08 -40.39
N PRO A 4 12.17 48.60 -39.44
CA PRO A 4 12.04 47.18 -39.11
C PRO A 4 10.98 46.48 -39.97
N ASP A 5 11.24 45.22 -40.34
CA ASP A 5 10.25 44.35 -40.98
C ASP A 5 9.76 43.29 -39.98
N THR A 6 8.45 43.19 -39.94
CA THR A 6 7.60 42.65 -38.88
C THR A 6 7.42 41.15 -38.94
N ASP A 7 7.30 40.56 -37.74
CA ASP A 7 6.51 39.38 -37.36
C ASP A 7 5.68 38.74 -38.48
N ARG A 8 6.21 37.69 -39.13
CA ARG A 8 5.38 36.71 -39.85
C ARG A 8 4.96 35.63 -38.87
N ARG A 9 3.86 35.85 -38.16
CA ARG A 9 3.02 34.77 -37.65
C ARG A 9 2.51 33.98 -38.85
N GLN A 10 2.94 32.74 -38.97
CA GLN A 10 2.28 31.77 -39.81
C GLN A 10 1.04 31.28 -39.06
N ASP A 11 -0.12 31.75 -39.49
CA ASP A 11 -1.41 31.12 -39.21
C ASP A 11 -1.42 29.77 -39.95
N ASP A 12 -1.30 28.68 -39.20
CA ASP A 12 -1.45 27.31 -39.70
C ASP A 12 -2.95 26.96 -39.76
N PRO A 13 -3.55 26.80 -40.95
CA PRO A 13 -4.98 26.55 -41.11
C PRO A 13 -5.40 25.10 -40.77
N HIS A 14 -4.48 24.25 -40.28
CA HIS A 14 -4.74 22.84 -39.97
C HIS A 14 -4.83 22.51 -38.47
N ARG A 15 -4.97 23.51 -37.59
CA ARG A 15 -5.14 23.22 -36.16
C ARG A 15 -6.53 22.66 -35.89
N GLU A 16 -6.65 21.33 -35.82
CA GLU A 16 -7.83 20.66 -35.30
C GLU A 16 -8.13 21.15 -33.87
N PRO A 17 -9.39 21.50 -33.56
CA PRO A 17 -9.77 21.86 -32.20
C PRO A 17 -9.65 20.64 -31.28
N PRO A 18 -9.21 20.80 -30.02
CA PRO A 18 -9.20 19.70 -29.07
C PRO A 18 -10.63 19.17 -28.86
N PRO A 19 -10.82 17.85 -28.72
CA PRO A 19 -12.16 17.30 -28.50
C PRO A 19 -12.75 17.85 -27.21
N GLU A 20 -14.02 18.29 -27.27
CA GLU A 20 -14.77 18.76 -26.11
C GLU A 20 -14.78 17.69 -25.02
N ALA A 21 -14.41 18.09 -23.80
CA ALA A 21 -14.41 17.20 -22.64
C ALA A 21 -15.84 16.75 -22.33
N GLU A 22 -16.09 15.44 -22.47
CA GLU A 22 -17.35 14.83 -22.03
C GLU A 22 -17.60 15.13 -20.53
N PRO A 23 -18.84 15.46 -20.14
CA PRO A 23 -19.15 15.74 -18.75
C PRO A 23 -19.06 14.45 -17.91
N ALA A 24 -18.28 14.51 -16.84
CA ALA A 24 -18.09 13.39 -15.91
C ALA A 24 -19.43 12.88 -15.34
N PRO A 25 -19.63 11.55 -15.23
CA PRO A 25 -20.85 10.99 -14.68
C PRO A 25 -20.99 11.34 -13.19
N ARG A 26 -22.21 11.71 -12.81
CA ARG A 26 -22.56 12.21 -11.47
C ARG A 26 -22.37 11.12 -10.41
N HIS A 27 -21.72 11.51 -9.33
CA HIS A 27 -21.35 10.72 -8.16
C HIS A 27 -22.42 9.76 -7.67
N ARG A 28 -22.04 8.50 -7.48
CA ARG A 28 -22.76 7.55 -6.63
C ARG A 28 -22.05 7.47 -5.29
N THR A 29 -22.67 8.13 -4.31
CA THR A 29 -22.56 8.02 -2.84
C THR A 29 -21.51 7.08 -2.26
N SER A 30 -20.71 7.67 -1.36
CA SER A 30 -19.80 7.03 -0.42
C SER A 30 -20.40 5.80 0.26
N LEU A 31 -19.70 4.68 0.22
CA LEU A 31 -19.93 3.60 1.17
C LEU A 31 -19.28 4.01 2.51
N PRO A 32 -19.99 3.89 3.65
CA PRO A 32 -19.40 4.17 4.95
C PRO A 32 -18.33 3.12 5.29
N TYR A 33 -17.16 3.59 5.73
CA TYR A 33 -16.12 2.76 6.33
C TYR A 33 -16.67 2.15 7.63
N PRO A 34 -16.54 0.82 7.85
CA PRO A 34 -17.04 0.21 9.07
C PRO A 34 -16.24 0.72 10.28
N PRO A 35 -16.89 0.96 11.43
CA PRO A 35 -16.17 1.33 12.64
C PRO A 35 -15.26 0.18 13.09
N ALA A 36 -14.12 0.53 13.70
CA ALA A 36 -13.20 -0.42 14.30
C ALA A 36 -13.94 -1.36 15.28
N PRO A 37 -13.60 -2.66 15.33
CA PRO A 37 -14.29 -3.59 16.23
C PRO A 37 -14.02 -3.21 17.69
N SER A 38 -15.08 -2.86 18.41
CA SER A 38 -15.07 -2.75 19.86
C SER A 38 -15.02 -4.15 20.49
N GLU A 39 -14.21 -4.31 21.53
CA GLU A 39 -14.10 -5.53 22.31
C GLU A 39 -15.46 -5.93 22.90
N SER A 40 -16.06 -6.99 22.36
CA SER A 40 -16.74 -8.07 23.10
C SER A 40 -17.73 -8.80 22.19
N CYS A 41 -17.40 -10.04 21.80
CA CYS A 41 -18.41 -11.07 21.52
C CYS A 41 -17.74 -12.46 21.55
N LEU A 42 -17.66 -13.04 22.74
CA LEU A 42 -17.60 -14.49 22.91
C LEU A 42 -19.03 -15.01 22.71
N ILE A 43 -19.31 -15.92 21.76
CA ILE A 43 -20.04 -17.20 21.94
C ILE A 43 -19.73 -18.11 20.72
N GLY A 44 -19.41 -19.39 20.97
CA GLY A 44 -18.91 -20.33 19.97
C GLY A 44 -19.95 -21.17 19.22
N VAL A 45 -19.45 -21.94 18.24
CA VAL A 45 -19.98 -23.21 17.75
C VAL A 45 -18.78 -24.07 17.34
N GLY A 46 -18.64 -25.26 17.92
CA GLY A 46 -17.67 -26.26 17.48
C GLY A 46 -18.33 -27.37 16.65
N VAL A 47 -17.55 -28.02 15.79
CA VAL A 47 -17.36 -29.49 15.76
C VAL A 47 -15.91 -29.77 15.31
N PRO A 48 -15.16 -30.65 16.00
CA PRO A 48 -13.76 -30.95 15.72
C PRO A 48 -13.60 -32.20 14.84
N THR A 49 -12.59 -32.19 13.95
CA THR A 49 -11.95 -33.44 13.49
C THR A 49 -10.49 -33.38 13.88
N ALA A 50 -10.18 -33.96 15.05
CA ALA A 50 -8.86 -33.95 15.64
C ALA A 50 -7.87 -34.75 14.77
N ARG A 51 -6.94 -34.02 14.14
CA ARG A 51 -5.59 -34.52 13.88
C ARG A 51 -4.89 -34.59 15.27
N PRO A 52 -4.06 -35.61 15.57
CA PRO A 52 -3.33 -35.63 16.84
C PRO A 52 -2.58 -34.31 16.99
N PRO A 53 -2.51 -33.73 18.21
CA PRO A 53 -1.67 -32.57 18.44
C PRO A 53 -0.25 -33.02 18.15
N VAL A 54 0.26 -32.63 16.99
CA VAL A 54 1.69 -32.40 16.91
C VAL A 54 1.89 -31.24 17.86
N ASP A 55 2.70 -31.43 18.89
CA ASP A 55 3.22 -30.34 19.71
C ASP A 55 4.10 -29.47 18.82
N ASN A 56 3.46 -28.77 17.87
CA ASN A 56 4.06 -27.65 17.20
C ASN A 56 3.97 -26.55 18.25
N PRO A 57 5.10 -26.07 18.81
CA PRO A 57 5.04 -24.77 19.45
C PRO A 57 4.37 -23.83 18.44
N CYS A 58 3.42 -23.01 18.91
CA CYS A 58 2.77 -22.01 18.08
C CYS A 58 3.87 -21.11 17.52
N VAL A 59 4.37 -21.45 16.34
CA VAL A 59 5.55 -20.81 15.81
C VAL A 59 5.08 -19.49 15.24
N GLY A 60 5.38 -18.43 15.99
CA GLY A 60 5.06 -17.07 15.58
C GLY A 60 5.83 -16.71 14.32
N TRP A 61 5.14 -16.10 13.37
CA TRP A 61 5.75 -15.60 12.15
C TRP A 61 6.12 -14.12 12.30
N THR A 62 7.30 -13.77 11.80
CA THR A 62 7.62 -12.37 11.49
C THR A 62 7.35 -12.13 10.01
N VAL A 63 6.47 -11.17 9.71
CA VAL A 63 6.11 -10.80 8.34
C VAL A 63 6.90 -9.55 7.93
N LEU A 64 7.61 -9.65 6.81
CA LEU A 64 8.42 -8.59 6.22
C LEU A 64 7.63 -7.94 5.08
N VAL A 65 7.40 -6.64 5.16
CA VAL A 65 6.60 -5.87 4.20
C VAL A 65 7.43 -4.74 3.61
N PRO A 66 8.05 -4.95 2.44
CA PRO A 66 8.80 -3.90 1.76
C PRO A 66 7.84 -2.91 1.07
N VAL A 67 7.99 -1.62 1.37
CA VAL A 67 7.20 -0.53 0.80
C VAL A 67 8.14 0.52 0.23
N LYS A 68 8.18 0.61 -1.11
CA LYS A 68 8.88 1.67 -1.83
C LYS A 68 8.13 2.99 -1.75
N ASP A 69 8.81 4.07 -2.11
CA ASP A 69 8.25 5.43 -2.25
C ASP A 69 6.87 5.41 -2.92
N LEU A 70 5.87 5.96 -2.21
CA LEU A 70 4.47 5.90 -2.60
C LEU A 70 4.20 6.62 -3.93
N GLY A 71 4.98 7.64 -4.26
CA GLY A 71 4.84 8.41 -5.50
C GLY A 71 5.22 7.61 -6.74
N LEU A 72 6.19 6.70 -6.61
CA LEU A 72 6.68 5.86 -7.71
C LEU A 72 6.07 4.46 -7.73
N ALA A 73 5.54 4.00 -6.60
CA ALA A 73 4.92 2.69 -6.49
C ALA A 73 3.64 2.58 -7.33
N LYS A 74 3.32 1.36 -7.77
CA LYS A 74 2.03 1.00 -8.40
C LYS A 74 1.61 1.95 -9.52
N SER A 75 2.55 2.39 -10.37
CA SER A 75 2.29 3.38 -11.42
C SER A 75 1.12 3.04 -12.35
N ARG A 76 0.78 1.75 -12.49
CA ARG A 76 -0.40 1.26 -13.22
C ARG A 76 -1.74 1.69 -12.63
N LEU A 77 -1.79 2.11 -11.36
CA LEU A 77 -2.99 2.61 -10.68
C LEU A 77 -3.12 4.14 -10.70
N ARG A 78 -2.16 4.86 -11.31
CA ARG A 78 -2.24 6.32 -11.38
C ARG A 78 -3.51 6.74 -12.13
N GLY A 79 -4.31 7.59 -11.48
CA GLY A 79 -5.56 8.08 -12.04
C GLY A 79 -6.70 7.04 -12.05
N ALA A 80 -6.54 5.89 -11.39
CA ALA A 80 -7.59 4.87 -11.32
C ALA A 80 -8.85 5.37 -10.59
N LEU A 81 -8.68 6.27 -9.61
CA LEU A 81 -9.78 6.91 -8.89
C LEU A 81 -9.74 8.43 -9.13
N ALA A 82 -10.81 8.96 -9.72
CA ALA A 82 -10.94 10.40 -9.95
C ALA A 82 -10.99 11.16 -8.62
N GLY A 83 -10.16 12.20 -8.48
CA GLY A 83 -10.12 13.06 -7.29
C GLY A 83 -9.35 12.50 -6.09
N VAL A 84 -8.79 11.28 -6.19
CA VAL A 84 -7.95 10.69 -5.14
C VAL A 84 -6.48 10.81 -5.53
N PRO A 85 -5.63 11.45 -4.71
CA PRO A 85 -4.19 11.46 -4.95
C PRO A 85 -3.63 10.03 -5.00
N HIS A 86 -2.75 9.76 -5.96
CA HIS A 86 -2.16 8.42 -6.15
C HIS A 86 -1.46 7.90 -4.89
N GLN A 87 -0.73 8.78 -4.18
CA GLN A 87 -0.04 8.42 -2.95
C GLN A 87 -1.00 7.99 -1.85
N ASP A 88 -2.14 8.66 -1.71
CA ASP A 88 -3.16 8.34 -0.72
C ASP A 88 -3.80 6.97 -1.01
N LEU A 89 -4.07 6.68 -2.30
CA LEU A 89 -4.54 5.37 -2.72
C LEU A 89 -3.52 4.28 -2.39
N VAL A 90 -2.25 4.48 -2.76
CA VAL A 90 -1.18 3.51 -2.49
C VAL A 90 -1.02 3.29 -0.99
N LEU A 91 -1.07 4.35 -0.19
CA LEU A 91 -0.99 4.28 1.27
C LEU A 91 -2.16 3.50 1.85
N ALA A 92 -3.39 3.74 1.39
CA ALA A 92 -4.56 2.97 1.83
C ALA A 92 -4.39 1.46 1.58
N LEU A 93 -3.92 1.06 0.39
CA LEU A 93 -3.65 -0.34 0.07
C LEU A 93 -2.62 -0.97 1.02
N VAL A 94 -1.57 -0.21 1.36
CA VAL A 94 -0.54 -0.65 2.31
C VAL A 94 -1.15 -0.84 3.69
N LEU A 95 -1.92 0.14 4.18
CA LEU A 95 -2.50 0.09 5.53
C LEU A 95 -3.51 -1.05 5.68
N ASP A 96 -4.34 -1.30 4.67
CA ASP A 96 -5.27 -2.43 4.69
C ASP A 96 -4.53 -3.77 4.76
N THR A 97 -3.45 -3.91 3.99
CA THR A 97 -2.60 -5.12 4.02
C THR A 97 -1.94 -5.30 5.39
N LEU A 98 -1.40 -4.22 5.97
CA LEU A 98 -0.75 -4.27 7.29
C LEU A 98 -1.76 -4.60 8.39
N ALA A 99 -2.95 -4.02 8.35
CA ALA A 99 -4.01 -4.30 9.30
C ALA A 99 -4.42 -5.78 9.26
N ALA A 100 -4.58 -6.35 8.07
CA ALA A 100 -4.87 -7.77 7.89
C ALA A 100 -3.75 -8.67 8.44
N ALA A 101 -2.48 -8.35 8.15
CA ALA A 101 -1.34 -9.10 8.66
C ALA A 101 -1.23 -9.05 10.19
N LEU A 102 -1.45 -7.87 10.80
CA LEU A 102 -1.42 -7.66 12.25
C LEU A 102 -2.59 -8.34 12.97
N ALA A 103 -3.74 -8.50 12.32
CA ALA A 103 -4.89 -9.21 12.87
C ALA A 103 -4.75 -10.74 12.86
N CYS A 104 -3.75 -11.28 12.14
CA CYS A 104 -3.53 -12.71 12.02
C CYS A 104 -2.92 -13.31 13.32
N PRO A 105 -3.59 -14.25 14.01
CA PRO A 105 -3.09 -14.79 15.28
C PRO A 105 -1.75 -15.53 15.20
N ALA A 106 -1.35 -15.98 14.01
CA ALA A 106 -0.07 -16.66 13.78
C ALA A 106 1.09 -15.67 13.57
N VAL A 107 0.81 -14.38 13.36
CA VAL A 107 1.80 -13.32 13.14
C VAL A 107 2.12 -12.69 14.49
N THR A 108 3.36 -12.81 14.93
CA THR A 108 3.84 -12.20 16.17
C THR A 108 4.45 -10.83 15.94
N GLU A 109 4.86 -10.55 14.71
CA GLU A 109 5.54 -9.30 14.36
C GLU A 109 5.36 -8.96 12.89
N VAL A 110 5.15 -7.68 12.59
CA VAL A 110 5.20 -7.14 11.24
C VAL A 110 6.33 -6.10 11.18
N VAL A 111 7.23 -6.27 10.22
CA VAL A 111 8.36 -5.38 9.95
C VAL A 111 8.16 -4.74 8.58
N VAL A 112 7.91 -3.44 8.58
CA VAL A 112 7.80 -2.63 7.37
C VAL A 112 9.17 -2.07 7.01
N VAL A 113 9.60 -2.27 5.77
CA VAL A 113 10.87 -1.73 5.27
C VAL A 113 10.55 -0.59 4.30
N THR A 114 10.88 0.64 4.68
CA THR A 114 10.53 1.80 3.86
C THR A 114 11.49 2.97 4.07
N ALA A 115 11.67 3.79 3.03
CA ALA A 115 12.32 5.10 3.12
C ALA A 115 11.29 6.25 3.14
N ASP A 116 9.99 5.94 3.00
CA ASP A 116 8.91 6.92 2.97
C ASP A 116 8.42 7.19 4.42
N GLU A 117 8.61 8.43 4.88
CA GLU A 117 8.25 8.80 6.27
C GLU A 117 6.75 8.76 6.54
N ALA A 118 5.90 8.97 5.52
CA ALA A 118 4.46 8.87 5.70
C ALA A 118 4.05 7.41 5.95
N VAL A 119 4.62 6.47 5.20
CA VAL A 119 4.45 5.03 5.44
C VAL A 119 5.00 4.64 6.80
N ALA A 120 6.20 5.10 7.14
CA ALA A 120 6.85 4.80 8.40
C ALA A 120 6.00 5.27 9.60
N ALA A 121 5.49 6.49 9.56
CA ALA A 121 4.63 7.02 10.61
C ALA A 121 3.32 6.23 10.75
N ALA A 122 2.65 5.94 9.63
CA ALA A 122 1.38 5.22 9.64
C ALA A 122 1.54 3.76 10.09
N ALA A 123 2.58 3.06 9.64
CA ALA A 123 2.88 1.69 10.04
C ALA A 123 3.17 1.59 11.55
N ARG A 124 3.95 2.52 12.10
CA ARG A 124 4.18 2.60 13.56
C ARG A 124 2.88 2.84 14.32
N GLY A 125 1.99 3.69 13.79
CA GLY A 125 0.67 3.95 14.36
C GLY A 125 -0.21 2.69 14.45
N LEU A 126 -0.06 1.74 13.53
CA LEU A 126 -0.74 0.44 13.56
C LEU A 126 -0.06 -0.59 14.47
N GLY A 127 1.13 -0.30 15.02
CA GLY A 127 1.89 -1.22 15.86
C GLY A 127 2.94 -2.06 15.12
N ALA A 128 3.19 -1.79 13.83
CA ALA A 128 4.25 -2.45 13.09
C ALA A 128 5.63 -1.86 13.43
N LYS A 129 6.68 -2.70 13.38
CA LYS A 129 8.07 -2.24 13.43
C LYS A 129 8.46 -1.67 12.08
N VAL A 130 9.29 -0.63 12.07
CA VAL A 130 9.77 -0.01 10.83
C VAL A 130 11.29 -0.04 10.76
N LEU A 131 11.80 -0.50 9.62
CA LEU A 131 13.20 -0.45 9.23
C LEU A 131 13.38 0.47 8.02
N ALA A 132 14.51 1.17 7.99
CA ALA A 132 14.86 2.01 6.85
C ALA A 132 15.15 1.13 5.61
N ASP A 133 14.61 1.51 4.45
CA ASP A 133 14.89 0.82 3.19
C ASP A 133 16.28 1.21 2.64
N PRO A 134 17.23 0.27 2.49
CA PRO A 134 18.46 0.54 1.77
C PRO A 134 18.14 0.73 0.27
N PRO A 135 18.76 1.68 -0.45
CA PRO A 135 18.45 1.99 -1.85
C PRO A 135 19.04 0.94 -2.82
N ARG A 136 18.74 -0.34 -2.62
CA ARG A 136 19.31 -1.48 -3.36
C ARG A 136 18.24 -2.41 -3.95
N GLY A 137 16.95 -2.07 -3.81
CA GLY A 137 15.84 -2.81 -4.39
C GLY A 137 15.22 -3.84 -3.44
N LEU A 138 14.29 -4.65 -3.97
CA LEU A 138 13.39 -5.48 -3.16
C LEU A 138 14.11 -6.58 -2.36
N ASN A 139 14.94 -7.40 -3.03
CA ASN A 139 15.61 -8.51 -2.35
C ASN A 139 16.57 -8.02 -1.27
N PRO A 140 17.41 -6.98 -1.50
CA PRO A 140 18.24 -6.41 -0.43
C PRO A 140 17.46 -5.81 0.74
N ALA A 141 16.27 -5.24 0.49
CA ALA A 141 15.39 -4.75 1.56
C ALA A 141 14.89 -5.92 2.44
N LEU A 142 14.49 -7.03 1.82
CA LEU A 142 14.08 -8.24 2.52
C LEU A 142 15.23 -8.91 3.27
N GLU A 143 16.42 -8.99 2.67
CA GLU A 143 17.63 -9.50 3.33
C GLU A 143 18.01 -8.64 4.53
N HIS A 144 17.93 -7.32 4.40
CA HIS A 144 18.17 -6.39 5.51
C HIS A 144 17.19 -6.62 6.66
N ALA A 145 15.91 -6.78 6.36
CA ALA A 145 14.89 -7.02 7.37
C ALA A 145 14.98 -8.42 7.99
N ALA A 146 15.32 -9.43 7.20
CA ALA A 146 15.57 -10.78 7.69
C ALA A 146 16.77 -10.82 8.63
N ALA A 147 17.84 -10.06 8.35
CA ALA A 147 18.99 -9.94 9.22
C ALA A 147 18.68 -9.19 10.53
N ALA A 148 17.70 -8.29 10.52
CA ALA A 148 17.22 -7.59 11.71
C ALA A 148 16.19 -8.40 12.52
N ALA A 149 15.54 -9.39 11.90
CA ALA A 149 14.62 -10.28 12.58
C ALA A 149 15.40 -11.25 13.49
N GLY A 150 14.96 -11.39 14.74
CA GLY A 150 15.65 -12.14 15.79
C GLY A 150 15.63 -13.67 15.66
N GLY A 151 15.50 -14.20 14.44
CA GLY A 151 15.33 -15.62 14.13
C GLY A 151 13.86 -16.07 14.10
N GLY A 152 13.64 -17.36 13.75
CA GLY A 152 12.30 -17.94 13.58
C GLY A 152 11.78 -17.87 12.13
N PRO A 153 10.54 -18.33 11.88
CA PRO A 153 9.95 -18.32 10.55
C PRO A 153 9.67 -16.91 10.06
N LEU A 154 10.07 -16.65 8.81
CA LEU A 154 9.88 -15.37 8.14
C LEU A 154 8.97 -15.55 6.93
N ALA A 155 8.06 -14.59 6.72
CA ALA A 155 7.26 -14.49 5.51
C ALA A 155 7.50 -13.12 4.87
N ALA A 156 7.64 -13.07 3.54
CA ALA A 156 7.62 -11.82 2.80
C ALA A 156 6.21 -11.59 2.26
N LEU A 157 5.68 -10.37 2.44
CA LEU A 157 4.32 -10.00 2.02
C LEU A 157 4.36 -8.74 1.16
N ALA A 158 3.67 -8.78 0.02
CA ALA A 158 3.51 -7.61 -0.85
C ALA A 158 2.55 -6.60 -0.21
N ALA A 159 2.86 -5.31 -0.31
CA ALA A 159 2.13 -4.23 0.37
C ALA A 159 0.94 -3.69 -0.46
N ASP A 160 0.21 -4.59 -1.12
CA ASP A 160 -0.84 -4.24 -2.09
C ASP A 160 -1.96 -5.25 -2.18
N LEU A 161 -2.23 -5.92 -1.07
CA LEU A 161 -3.25 -6.94 -0.91
C LEU A 161 -4.32 -6.43 0.07
N PRO A 162 -5.12 -5.40 -0.30
CA PRO A 162 -6.09 -4.77 0.59
C PRO A 162 -7.28 -5.68 0.97
N ALA A 163 -7.40 -6.86 0.35
CA ALA A 163 -8.46 -7.83 0.59
C ALA A 163 -7.86 -9.22 0.93
N LEU A 164 -6.74 -9.20 1.66
CA LEU A 164 -6.03 -10.38 2.14
C LEU A 164 -6.84 -11.20 3.15
#